data_AF-X1R2Z6-F1
#
_entry.id   AF-X1R2Z6-F1
#
_cell.length_a   1.000
_cell.length_b   1.000
_cell.length_c   1.000
_cell.angle_alpha   90.00
_cell.angle_beta   90.00
_cell.angle_gamma   90.00
#
_symmetry.space_group_name_H-M   'P 1'
#
loop_
_entity.id
_entity.type
_entity.pdbx_description
1 polymer ?
#
loop_
_entity_poly.entity_id
_entity_poly.type
_entity_poly.pdbx_seq_one_letter_code
_entity_poly.pdbx_strand_id
1 'polypeptide(L)'
;SNCTFTGNSGGAGGGMANYNNSNPTLSNCTFTGNSGGAGGGMYNNNSNPTLTNCTFIGNSADGGGGMCNWESNPTLSGCSFIGNWADFGGGGIYSYLSSPIIANCTISENIAAASFGHGGGGLAYFRGSPTMTNCVISGNRSSWLGGGVCYYLLGTGVPSGGISITGCIITGNKAKEAGGGIFCSGYITKIANCTVAGNAPVPDLRKLTLFCAG
;
A
#
# COMPACT_ATOMS: atom_id res chain seq x y z
N SER A 1 4.72 -15.55 16.13
CA SER A 1 5.09 -16.22 14.87
C SER A 1 4.09 -17.35 14.61
N ASN A 2 3.91 -17.77 13.35
CA ASN A 2 2.99 -18.86 12.97
C ASN A 2 1.54 -18.67 13.47
N CYS A 3 1.09 -17.43 13.58
CA CYS A 3 -0.27 -17.10 14.02
C CYS A 3 -1.20 -16.95 12.82
N THR A 4 -2.48 -17.30 12.99
CA THR A 4 -3.52 -17.06 11.99
C THR A 4 -4.62 -16.19 12.59
N PHE A 5 -4.94 -15.09 11.91
CA PHE A 5 -6.03 -14.17 12.22
C PHE A 5 -7.04 -14.26 11.07
N THR A 6 -8.19 -14.90 11.31
CA THR A 6 -9.18 -15.17 10.26
C THR A 6 -10.57 -14.66 10.63
N GLY A 7 -11.25 -13.98 9.70
CA GLY A 7 -12.66 -13.61 9.85
C GLY A 7 -12.96 -12.64 11.00
N ASN A 8 -11.97 -11.89 11.48
CA ASN A 8 -12.14 -10.96 12.59
C ASN A 8 -12.71 -9.62 12.11
N SER A 9 -13.44 -8.95 12.99
CA SER A 9 -13.97 -7.60 12.73
C SER A 9 -13.55 -6.66 13.85
N GLY A 10 -13.02 -5.48 13.51
CA GLY A 10 -12.54 -4.50 14.48
C GLY A 10 -12.78 -3.05 14.03
N GLY A 11 -13.00 -2.16 14.99
CA GLY A 11 -13.25 -0.73 14.68
C GLY A 11 -12.05 -0.01 14.04
N ALA A 12 -10.84 -0.52 14.23
CA ALA A 12 -9.63 0.01 13.60
C ALA A 12 -8.89 -1.06 12.79
N GLY A 13 -8.24 -2.00 13.46
CA GLY A 13 -7.63 -3.18 12.85
C GLY A 13 -8.57 -4.38 12.93
N GLY A 14 -8.88 -5.03 11.81
CA GLY A 14 -9.75 -6.21 11.81
C GLY A 14 -9.08 -7.43 12.46
N GLY A 15 -7.87 -7.78 12.00
CA GLY A 15 -7.09 -8.88 12.59
C GLY A 15 -6.21 -8.47 13.77
N MET A 16 -5.58 -7.30 13.69
CA MET A 16 -4.70 -6.77 14.74
C MET A 16 -4.69 -5.24 14.75
N ALA A 17 -4.70 -4.64 15.93
CA ALA A 17 -4.55 -3.20 16.10
C ALA A 17 -3.41 -2.89 17.09
N ASN A 18 -2.42 -2.11 16.63
CA ASN A 18 -1.24 -1.74 17.40
C ASN A 18 -1.25 -0.25 17.69
N TYR A 19 -1.13 0.12 18.95
CA TYR A 19 -1.17 1.50 19.42
C TYR A 19 0.04 1.83 20.28
N ASN A 20 0.42 3.10 20.31
CA ASN A 20 1.28 3.67 21.35
C ASN A 20 2.59 2.90 21.57
N ASN A 21 3.41 2.79 20.52
CA ASN A 21 4.72 2.14 20.52
C ASN A 21 4.69 0.63 20.81
N SER A 22 3.59 -0.07 20.51
CA SER A 22 3.48 -1.53 20.77
C SER A 22 4.40 -2.38 19.88
N ASN A 23 4.88 -1.86 18.74
CA ASN A 23 5.98 -2.38 17.89
C ASN A 23 6.10 -3.92 17.81
N PRO A 24 5.06 -4.68 17.43
CA PRO A 24 5.13 -6.14 17.42
C PRO A 24 6.10 -6.65 16.33
N THR A 25 6.72 -7.80 16.61
CA THR A 25 7.51 -8.55 15.62
C THR A 25 6.77 -9.83 15.25
N LEU A 26 6.43 -9.98 13.96
CA LEU A 26 5.69 -11.12 13.45
C LEU A 26 6.49 -11.84 12.36
N SER A 27 6.46 -13.18 12.41
CA SER A 27 7.04 -14.02 11.39
C SER A 27 6.09 -15.16 11.02
N ASN A 28 5.95 -15.41 9.72
CA ASN A 28 5.12 -16.48 9.18
C ASN A 28 3.66 -16.43 9.67
N CYS A 29 3.10 -15.24 9.83
CA CYS A 29 1.71 -15.07 10.26
C CYS A 29 0.78 -14.84 9.06
N THR A 30 -0.48 -15.26 9.18
CA THR A 30 -1.51 -15.07 8.15
C THR A 30 -2.68 -14.25 8.70
N PHE A 31 -3.10 -13.25 7.93
CA PHE A 31 -4.28 -12.42 8.15
C PHE A 31 -5.22 -12.62 6.97
N THR A 32 -6.37 -13.25 7.18
CA THR A 32 -7.30 -13.56 6.09
C THR A 32 -8.75 -13.22 6.39
N GLY A 33 -9.45 -12.61 5.43
CA GLY A 33 -10.88 -12.33 5.55
C GLY A 33 -11.24 -11.43 6.74
N ASN A 34 -10.32 -10.60 7.22
CA ASN A 34 -10.58 -9.70 8.34
C ASN A 34 -11.13 -8.36 7.84
N SER A 35 -11.99 -7.74 8.63
CA SER A 35 -12.59 -6.43 8.32
C SER A 35 -12.27 -5.41 9.41
N GLY A 36 -11.68 -4.29 9.03
CA GLY A 36 -11.29 -3.21 9.93
C GLY A 36 -11.92 -1.88 9.52
N GLY A 37 -12.13 -0.95 10.45
CA GLY A 37 -12.47 0.42 10.05
C GLY A 37 -11.31 1.11 9.34
N ALA A 38 -10.09 0.99 9.88
CA ALA A 38 -8.91 1.68 9.34
C ALA A 38 -7.93 0.77 8.62
N GLY A 39 -7.83 -0.52 8.96
CA GLY A 39 -6.98 -1.50 8.29
C GLY A 39 -7.51 -2.91 8.46
N GLY A 40 -7.73 -3.64 7.37
CA GLY A 40 -8.50 -4.89 7.43
C GLY A 40 -7.75 -5.99 8.15
N GLY A 41 -6.53 -6.29 7.71
CA GLY A 41 -5.67 -7.25 8.40
C GLY A 41 -5.00 -6.64 9.64
N MET A 42 -4.37 -5.47 9.48
CA MET A 42 -3.62 -4.81 10.54
C MET A 42 -3.76 -3.29 10.51
N TYR A 43 -3.91 -2.68 11.67
CA TYR A 43 -3.80 -1.24 11.86
C TYR A 43 -2.64 -0.90 12.81
N ASN A 44 -1.83 0.09 12.42
CA ASN A 44 -0.71 0.60 13.21
C ASN A 44 -0.87 2.11 13.40
N ASN A 45 -0.90 2.54 14.67
CA ASN A 45 -0.93 3.94 15.04
C ASN A 45 0.21 4.22 16.02
N ASN A 46 1.11 5.12 15.63
CA ASN A 46 2.33 5.42 16.37
C ASN A 46 3.06 4.14 16.81
N SER A 47 3.17 3.17 15.88
CA SER A 47 3.74 1.84 16.13
C SER A 47 4.45 1.34 14.88
N ASN A 48 5.68 0.83 15.04
CA ASN A 48 6.57 0.43 13.96
C ASN A 48 6.75 -1.09 13.97
N PRO A 49 5.75 -1.89 13.54
CA PRO A 49 5.89 -3.34 13.57
C PRO A 49 6.92 -3.84 12.55
N THR A 50 7.51 -4.99 12.84
CA THR A 50 8.42 -5.69 11.93
C THR A 50 7.79 -7.01 11.50
N LEU A 51 7.57 -7.19 10.20
CA LEU A 51 6.93 -8.38 9.65
C LEU A 51 7.86 -9.09 8.67
N THR A 52 8.01 -10.40 8.85
CA THR A 52 8.76 -11.27 7.94
C THR A 52 7.88 -12.41 7.46
N ASN A 53 7.81 -12.64 6.15
CA ASN A 53 7.06 -13.76 5.55
C ASN A 53 5.59 -13.83 6.00
N CYS A 54 4.96 -12.68 6.22
CA CYS A 54 3.56 -12.61 6.63
C CYS A 54 2.65 -12.44 5.40
N THR A 55 1.44 -12.94 5.50
CA THR A 55 0.49 -12.98 4.39
C THR A 55 -0.84 -12.33 4.78
N PHE A 56 -1.32 -11.41 3.95
CA PHE A 56 -2.56 -10.66 4.10
C PHE A 56 -3.45 -10.94 2.89
N ILE A 57 -4.54 -11.68 3.06
CA ILE A 57 -5.41 -12.14 1.95
C ILE A 57 -6.87 -11.77 2.19
N GLY A 58 -7.49 -11.09 1.22
CA GLY A 58 -8.94 -10.89 1.22
C GLY A 58 -9.44 -10.11 2.43
N ASN A 59 -8.63 -9.21 2.98
CA ASN A 59 -9.03 -8.35 4.09
C ASN A 59 -9.65 -7.05 3.54
N SER A 60 -10.56 -6.44 4.30
CA SER A 60 -11.30 -5.24 3.91
C SER A 60 -11.24 -4.13 4.95
N ALA A 61 -11.15 -2.88 4.53
CA ALA A 61 -11.29 -1.72 5.41
C ALA A 61 -11.61 -0.42 4.67
N ASP A 62 -11.86 0.68 5.39
CA ASP A 62 -12.06 1.98 4.75
C ASP A 62 -10.76 2.46 4.08
N GLY A 63 -9.61 2.22 4.72
CA GLY A 63 -8.27 2.42 4.15
C GLY A 63 -7.41 1.19 4.39
N GLY A 64 -6.41 0.91 3.56
CA GLY A 64 -5.43 -0.14 3.90
C GLY A 64 -6.05 -1.52 4.08
N GLY A 65 -6.67 -2.08 3.03
CA GLY A 65 -7.42 -3.33 3.13
C GLY A 65 -6.61 -4.45 3.80
N GLY A 66 -5.34 -4.59 3.45
CA GLY A 66 -4.41 -5.46 4.17
C GLY A 66 -3.83 -4.80 5.43
N MET A 67 -3.25 -3.61 5.28
CA MET A 67 -2.60 -2.87 6.37
C MET A 67 -2.77 -1.36 6.25
N CYS A 68 -3.01 -0.71 7.38
CA CYS A 68 -3.00 0.75 7.49
C CYS A 68 -2.00 1.23 8.53
N ASN A 69 -1.24 2.27 8.17
CA ASN A 69 -0.20 2.86 8.98
C ASN A 69 -0.45 4.36 9.16
N TRP A 70 -0.56 4.79 10.41
CA TRP A 70 -0.70 6.18 10.80
C TRP A 70 0.47 6.58 11.69
N GLU A 71 1.28 7.53 11.22
CA GLU A 71 2.50 7.98 11.92
C GLU A 71 3.38 6.79 12.33
N SER A 72 3.53 5.82 11.41
CA SER A 72 4.06 4.49 11.68
C SER A 72 4.95 4.03 10.53
N ASN A 73 6.14 3.53 10.84
CA ASN A 73 7.17 3.14 9.88
C ASN A 73 7.42 1.63 9.97
N PRO A 74 6.49 0.78 9.51
CA PRO A 74 6.68 -0.66 9.58
C PRO A 74 7.81 -1.11 8.64
N THR A 75 8.47 -2.21 9.01
CA THR A 75 9.45 -2.89 8.16
C THR A 75 8.88 -4.23 7.71
N LEU A 76 8.74 -4.41 6.39
CA LEU A 76 8.13 -5.58 5.77
C LEU A 76 9.15 -6.29 4.89
N SER A 77 9.37 -7.58 5.13
CA SER A 77 10.26 -8.42 4.33
C SER A 77 9.57 -9.71 3.92
N GLY A 78 9.60 -10.06 2.63
CA GLY A 78 9.03 -11.34 2.16
C GLY A 78 7.51 -11.46 2.34
N CYS A 79 6.81 -10.35 2.56
CA CYS A 79 5.38 -10.36 2.87
C CYS A 79 4.52 -10.34 1.59
N SER A 80 3.29 -10.85 1.70
CA SER A 80 2.32 -10.88 0.61
C SER A 80 1.01 -10.18 0.98
N PHE A 81 0.53 -9.30 0.12
CA PHE A 81 -0.76 -8.61 0.22
C PHE A 81 -1.57 -8.91 -1.03
N ILE A 82 -2.57 -9.78 -0.93
CA ILE A 82 -3.26 -10.36 -2.07
C ILE A 82 -4.78 -10.17 -1.94
N GLY A 83 -5.41 -9.61 -2.98
CA GLY A 83 -6.87 -9.56 -3.05
C GLY A 83 -7.53 -8.75 -1.92
N ASN A 84 -6.80 -7.84 -1.29
CA ASN A 84 -7.34 -7.00 -0.23
C ASN A 84 -8.10 -5.81 -0.84
N TRP A 85 -9.06 -5.28 -0.09
CA TRP A 85 -9.99 -4.29 -0.59
C TRP A 85 -10.05 -3.09 0.36
N ALA A 86 -9.98 -1.88 -0.18
CA ALA A 86 -10.17 -0.66 0.57
C ALA A 86 -11.21 0.24 -0.12
N ASP A 87 -12.02 0.94 0.67
CA ASP A 87 -12.91 1.96 0.13
C ASP A 87 -12.11 3.15 -0.40
N PHE A 88 -11.35 3.86 0.42
CA PHE A 88 -10.74 5.15 0.05
C PHE A 88 -9.38 5.05 -0.63
N GLY A 89 -8.54 4.07 -0.24
CA GLY A 89 -7.21 3.94 -0.80
C GLY A 89 -6.32 2.91 -0.12
N GLY A 90 -5.30 2.47 -0.85
CA GLY A 90 -4.34 1.47 -0.41
C GLY A 90 -5.01 0.11 -0.23
N GLY A 91 -5.52 -0.48 -1.33
CA GLY A 91 -6.20 -1.77 -1.25
C GLY A 91 -5.37 -2.82 -0.52
N GLY A 92 -4.06 -2.86 -0.77
CA GLY A 92 -3.10 -3.63 0.02
C GLY A 92 -2.63 -2.87 1.25
N ILE A 93 -1.91 -1.76 1.05
CA ILE A 93 -1.33 -0.96 2.14
C ILE A 93 -1.66 0.52 1.97
N TYR A 94 -2.13 1.13 3.04
CA TYR A 94 -2.30 2.57 3.17
C TYR A 94 -1.35 3.12 4.25
N SER A 95 -0.74 4.27 3.98
CA SER A 95 0.22 4.91 4.88
C SER A 95 0.03 6.42 4.89
N TYR A 96 -0.18 6.99 6.09
CA TYR A 96 -0.29 8.43 6.32
C TYR A 96 0.76 8.89 7.33
N LEU A 97 1.51 9.96 7.00
CA LEU A 97 2.65 10.45 7.77
C LEU A 97 3.65 9.33 8.12
N SER A 98 3.84 8.41 7.18
CA SER A 98 4.45 7.10 7.40
C SER A 98 5.41 6.77 6.27
N SER A 99 6.58 6.22 6.61
CA SER A 99 7.66 5.87 5.69
C SER A 99 8.02 4.39 5.82
N PRO A 100 7.11 3.46 5.45
CA PRO A 100 7.37 2.03 5.52
C PRO A 100 8.55 1.62 4.64
N ILE A 101 9.28 0.60 5.10
CA ILE A 101 10.32 -0.10 4.33
C ILE A 101 9.73 -1.43 3.87
N ILE A 102 9.66 -1.63 2.55
CA ILE A 102 9.05 -2.81 1.94
C ILE A 102 10.08 -3.49 1.03
N ALA A 103 10.47 -4.71 1.37
CA ALA A 103 11.50 -5.45 0.66
C ALA A 103 11.03 -6.86 0.29
N ASN A 104 11.29 -7.28 -0.96
CA ASN A 104 10.99 -8.63 -1.44
C ASN A 104 9.51 -9.04 -1.22
N CYS A 105 8.60 -8.08 -1.32
CA CYS A 105 7.17 -8.31 -1.06
C CYS A 105 6.37 -8.45 -2.36
N THR A 106 5.25 -9.15 -2.26
CA THR A 106 4.25 -9.23 -3.33
C THR A 106 2.99 -8.46 -2.94
N ILE A 107 2.56 -7.55 -3.80
CA ILE A 107 1.35 -6.76 -3.62
C ILE A 107 0.51 -6.95 -4.89
N SER A 108 -0.50 -7.80 -4.81
CA SER A 108 -1.24 -8.23 -6.00
C SER A 108 -2.75 -8.23 -5.85
N GLU A 109 -3.45 -7.91 -6.94
CA GLU A 109 -4.91 -8.04 -7.05
C GLU A 109 -5.69 -7.25 -6.00
N ASN A 110 -5.05 -6.26 -5.37
CA ASN A 110 -5.71 -5.42 -4.38
C ASN A 110 -6.51 -4.31 -5.05
N ILE A 111 -7.58 -3.87 -4.39
CA ILE A 111 -8.56 -2.95 -4.95
C ILE A 111 -8.76 -1.76 -4.02
N ALA A 112 -8.67 -0.55 -4.57
CA ALA A 112 -9.16 0.68 -3.96
C ALA A 112 -10.39 1.18 -4.73
N ALA A 113 -11.56 1.19 -4.10
CA ALA A 113 -12.85 1.28 -4.79
C ALA A 113 -13.36 2.71 -5.02
N ALA A 114 -12.99 3.67 -4.17
CA ALA A 114 -13.46 5.05 -4.25
C ALA A 114 -12.86 5.77 -5.47
N SER A 115 -13.69 6.60 -6.10
CA SER A 115 -13.31 7.51 -7.19
C SER A 115 -12.85 8.87 -6.68
N PHE A 116 -12.61 8.99 -5.38
CA PHE A 116 -12.15 10.18 -4.66
C PHE A 116 -11.29 9.72 -3.47
N GLY A 117 -10.56 10.65 -2.85
CA GLY A 117 -9.71 10.31 -1.71
C GLY A 117 -8.27 10.08 -2.15
N HIS A 118 -7.76 8.86 -1.98
CA HIS A 118 -6.32 8.64 -1.83
C HIS A 118 -5.71 7.60 -2.81
N GLY A 119 -6.54 6.92 -3.62
CA GLY A 119 -6.09 6.06 -4.72
C GLY A 119 -5.24 4.87 -4.25
N GLY A 120 -4.40 4.32 -5.13
CA GLY A 120 -3.46 3.27 -4.76
C GLY A 120 -4.13 1.91 -4.64
N GLY A 121 -4.38 1.25 -5.76
CA GLY A 121 -5.00 -0.08 -5.75
C GLY A 121 -4.19 -1.07 -4.92
N GLY A 122 -2.87 -1.05 -5.07
CA GLY A 122 -1.95 -1.80 -4.22
C GLY A 122 -1.52 -0.98 -2.99
N LEU A 123 -0.84 0.13 -3.25
CA LEU A 123 -0.14 0.93 -2.24
C LEU A 123 -0.54 2.40 -2.35
N ALA A 124 -0.86 3.01 -1.21
CA ALA A 124 -1.21 4.43 -1.13
C ALA A 124 -0.42 5.11 -0.01
N TYR A 125 0.23 6.22 -0.34
CA TYR A 125 1.16 6.92 0.55
C TYR A 125 0.86 8.41 0.60
N PHE A 126 0.69 8.93 1.81
CA PHE A 126 0.38 10.32 2.10
C PHE A 126 1.41 10.88 3.07
N ARG A 127 2.17 11.86 2.60
CA ARG A 127 3.11 12.62 3.42
C ARG A 127 4.16 11.75 4.12
N GLY A 128 4.89 10.94 3.35
CA GLY A 128 6.00 10.14 3.86
C GLY A 128 7.05 9.87 2.80
N SER A 129 8.06 9.09 3.16
CA SER A 129 9.20 8.75 2.29
C SER A 129 9.36 7.23 2.18
N PRO A 130 8.35 6.50 1.67
CA PRO A 130 8.37 5.05 1.63
C PRO A 130 9.49 4.54 0.71
N THR A 131 10.07 3.40 1.07
CA THR A 131 11.05 2.69 0.24
C THR A 131 10.54 1.31 -0.14
N MET A 132 10.60 1.00 -1.43
CA MET A 132 10.29 -0.31 -1.98
C MET A 132 11.48 -0.87 -2.74
N THR A 133 11.88 -2.09 -2.39
CA THR A 133 13.01 -2.78 -3.03
C THR A 133 12.61 -4.20 -3.43
N ASN A 134 12.90 -4.58 -4.68
CA ASN A 134 12.70 -5.95 -5.18
C ASN A 134 11.27 -6.47 -4.98
N CYS A 135 10.26 -5.60 -5.09
CA CYS A 135 8.86 -5.98 -4.89
C CYS A 135 8.18 -6.29 -6.23
N VAL A 136 7.17 -7.16 -6.18
CA VAL A 136 6.23 -7.39 -7.28
C VAL A 136 4.92 -6.68 -6.95
N ILE A 137 4.51 -5.75 -7.79
CA ILE A 137 3.27 -4.98 -7.64
C ILE A 137 2.43 -5.23 -8.89
N SER A 138 1.43 -6.10 -8.81
CA SER A 138 0.74 -6.59 -10.01
C SER A 138 -0.77 -6.71 -9.93
N GLY A 139 -1.46 -6.41 -11.02
CA GLY A 139 -2.91 -6.63 -11.13
C GLY A 139 -3.75 -5.81 -10.15
N ASN A 140 -3.19 -4.80 -9.49
CA ASN A 140 -3.92 -3.99 -8.54
C ASN A 140 -4.79 -2.95 -9.27
N ARG A 141 -5.94 -2.60 -8.68
CA ARG A 141 -6.92 -1.70 -9.30
C ARG A 141 -7.29 -0.54 -8.39
N SER A 142 -7.18 0.69 -8.89
CA SER A 142 -7.77 1.87 -8.28
C SER A 142 -8.89 2.42 -9.16
N SER A 143 -10.01 2.81 -8.54
CA SER A 143 -11.06 3.60 -9.20
C SER A 143 -10.70 5.07 -9.36
N TRP A 144 -9.51 5.50 -8.93
CA TRP A 144 -9.02 6.86 -9.08
C TRP A 144 -7.60 6.87 -9.66
N LEU A 145 -6.58 7.14 -8.85
CA LEU A 145 -5.19 7.32 -9.28
C LEU A 145 -4.30 6.20 -8.72
N GLY A 146 -3.24 5.84 -9.47
CA GLY A 146 -2.23 4.91 -8.98
C GLY A 146 -2.75 3.48 -8.85
N GLY A 147 -2.81 2.72 -9.94
CA GLY A 147 -3.33 1.35 -9.88
C GLY A 147 -2.46 0.46 -9.00
N GLY A 148 -1.14 0.51 -9.20
CA GLY A 148 -0.17 -0.17 -8.34
C GLY A 148 0.20 0.68 -7.14
N VAL A 149 0.74 1.87 -7.39
CA VAL A 149 1.23 2.81 -6.36
C VAL A 149 0.62 4.18 -6.57
N CYS A 150 0.12 4.79 -5.50
CA CYS A 150 -0.26 6.19 -5.45
C CYS A 150 0.53 6.90 -4.35
N TYR A 151 1.18 8.00 -4.70
CA TYR A 151 2.02 8.78 -3.79
C TYR A 151 1.65 10.26 -3.81
N TYR A 152 1.42 10.83 -2.64
CA TYR A 152 1.17 12.25 -2.43
C TYR A 152 2.12 12.84 -1.41
N LEU A 153 2.82 13.89 -1.83
CA LEU A 153 3.61 14.76 -0.97
C LEU A 153 3.08 16.18 -1.13
N LEU A 154 2.05 16.52 -0.36
CA LEU A 154 1.45 17.86 -0.35
C LEU A 154 1.60 18.51 1.03
N GLY A 155 1.80 19.84 1.05
CA GLY A 155 1.82 20.69 2.26
C GLY A 155 3.20 21.12 2.75
N THR A 156 3.24 22.07 3.69
CA THR A 156 4.47 22.52 4.38
C THR A 156 4.87 21.53 5.49
N GLY A 157 6.18 21.43 5.79
CA GLY A 157 6.69 20.57 6.87
C GLY A 157 6.80 19.07 6.57
N VAL A 158 6.76 18.67 5.29
CA VAL A 158 7.04 17.28 4.88
C VAL A 158 8.55 16.99 4.95
N PRO A 159 8.97 15.79 5.42
CA PRO A 159 10.36 15.36 5.37
C PRO A 159 10.91 15.47 3.94
N SER A 160 12.19 15.80 3.80
CA SER A 160 12.89 15.99 2.51
C SER A 160 13.05 14.71 1.68
N GLY A 161 12.39 13.61 2.03
CA GLY A 161 12.43 12.34 1.33
C GLY A 161 11.20 12.13 0.46
N GLY A 162 11.41 11.92 -0.83
CA GLY A 162 10.38 11.43 -1.75
C GLY A 162 10.21 9.92 -1.65
N ILE A 163 9.40 9.37 -2.55
CA ILE A 163 9.28 7.92 -2.75
C ILE A 163 10.54 7.35 -3.43
N SER A 164 10.97 6.16 -2.98
CA SER A 164 12.08 5.39 -3.56
C SER A 164 11.62 3.99 -3.97
N ILE A 165 11.79 3.65 -5.25
CA ILE A 165 11.40 2.36 -5.84
C ILE A 165 12.60 1.79 -6.60
N THR A 166 13.12 0.65 -6.16
CA THR A 166 14.30 0.03 -6.78
C THR A 166 14.11 -1.45 -7.04
N GLY A 167 14.45 -1.95 -8.24
CA GLY A 167 14.41 -3.40 -8.51
C GLY A 167 13.00 -3.99 -8.60
N CYS A 168 11.95 -3.16 -8.65
CA CYS A 168 10.57 -3.63 -8.58
C CYS A 168 9.99 -3.98 -9.95
N ILE A 169 9.07 -4.93 -9.97
CA ILE A 169 8.25 -5.29 -11.14
C ILE A 169 6.83 -4.76 -10.91
N ILE A 170 6.39 -3.82 -11.73
CA ILE A 170 5.10 -3.13 -11.61
C ILE A 170 4.30 -3.37 -12.89
N THR A 171 3.37 -4.32 -12.86
CA THR A 171 2.72 -4.82 -14.08
C THR A 171 1.23 -5.08 -13.98
N GLY A 172 0.49 -4.88 -15.07
CA GLY A 172 -0.95 -5.22 -15.13
C GLY A 172 -1.84 -4.40 -14.19
N ASN A 173 -1.32 -3.34 -13.57
CA ASN A 173 -2.08 -2.50 -12.66
C ASN A 173 -2.96 -1.50 -13.42
N LYS A 174 -4.10 -1.15 -12.82
CA LYS A 174 -5.14 -0.34 -13.47
C LYS A 174 -5.61 0.79 -12.57
N ALA A 175 -5.67 2.01 -13.10
CA ALA A 175 -6.27 3.17 -12.45
C ALA A 175 -7.42 3.68 -13.32
N LYS A 176 -8.44 4.36 -12.80
CA LYS A 176 -9.47 4.96 -13.67
C LYS A 176 -8.96 6.26 -14.31
N GLU A 177 -8.28 7.11 -13.54
CA GLU A 177 -7.93 8.47 -13.95
C GLU A 177 -6.53 8.59 -14.55
N ALA A 178 -5.49 8.16 -13.82
CA ALA A 178 -4.09 8.25 -14.23
C ALA A 178 -3.16 7.36 -13.38
N GLY A 179 -1.97 7.10 -13.90
CA GLY A 179 -0.92 6.34 -13.21
C GLY A 179 -1.33 4.89 -13.00
N GLY A 180 -1.69 4.17 -14.07
CA GLY A 180 -2.07 2.76 -13.99
C GLY A 180 -1.07 1.93 -13.19
N GLY A 181 0.23 2.15 -13.39
CA GLY A 181 1.28 1.55 -12.57
C GLY A 181 1.57 2.41 -11.35
N ILE A 182 2.08 3.61 -11.57
CA ILE A 182 2.47 4.54 -10.52
C ILE A 182 1.86 5.93 -10.80
N PHE A 183 1.26 6.51 -9.78
CA PHE A 183 0.93 7.92 -9.71
C PHE A 183 1.74 8.59 -8.59
N CYS A 184 2.35 9.73 -8.88
CA CYS A 184 3.05 10.57 -7.91
C CYS A 184 2.64 12.03 -8.08
N SER A 185 2.28 12.67 -6.97
CA SER A 185 2.09 14.12 -6.86
C SER A 185 3.00 14.61 -5.74
N GLY A 186 4.27 14.87 -6.07
CA GLY A 186 5.32 15.13 -5.10
C GLY A 186 6.71 14.74 -5.57
N TYR A 187 7.73 15.01 -4.74
CA TYR A 187 9.11 14.65 -5.05
C TYR A 187 9.28 13.13 -5.15
N ILE A 188 9.87 12.69 -6.25
CA ILE A 188 10.36 11.32 -6.41
C ILE A 188 11.85 11.36 -6.20
N THR A 189 12.32 10.64 -5.18
CA THR A 189 13.75 10.57 -4.93
C THR A 189 14.41 9.56 -5.86
N LYS A 190 13.75 8.42 -6.17
CA LYS A 190 14.33 7.39 -7.02
C LYS A 190 13.30 6.43 -7.60
N ILE A 191 13.35 6.19 -8.91
CA ILE A 191 12.81 5.00 -9.56
C ILE A 191 13.94 4.41 -10.41
N ALA A 192 14.47 3.25 -10.02
CA ALA A 192 15.65 2.67 -10.67
C ALA A 192 15.53 1.16 -10.81
N ASN A 193 16.09 0.61 -11.89
CA ASN A 193 16.13 -0.84 -12.13
C ASN A 193 14.74 -1.52 -12.02
N CYS A 194 13.68 -0.78 -12.35
CA CYS A 194 12.31 -1.27 -12.26
C CYS A 194 11.78 -1.67 -13.65
N THR A 195 10.97 -2.73 -13.69
CA THR A 195 10.16 -3.05 -14.86
C THR A 195 8.76 -2.49 -14.66
N VAL A 196 8.33 -1.53 -15.48
CA VAL A 196 6.99 -0.93 -15.39
C VAL A 196 6.26 -1.12 -16.73
N ALA A 197 5.43 -2.16 -16.82
CA ALA A 197 4.87 -2.61 -18.11
C ALA A 197 3.40 -3.05 -18.01
N GLY A 198 2.63 -2.88 -19.09
CA GLY A 198 1.25 -3.38 -19.16
C GLY A 198 0.28 -2.77 -18.15
N ASN A 199 0.59 -1.59 -17.60
CA ASN A 199 -0.32 -0.88 -16.71
C ASN A 199 -1.13 0.15 -17.51
N ALA A 200 -2.41 0.32 -17.19
CA ALA A 200 -3.30 1.15 -18.01
C ALA A 200 -4.31 1.96 -17.18
N PRO A 201 -4.67 3.18 -17.59
CA PRO A 201 -5.91 3.79 -17.19
C PRO A 201 -7.12 3.04 -17.80
N VAL A 202 -8.24 2.89 -17.09
CA VAL A 202 -9.46 2.21 -17.57
C VAL A 202 -10.53 3.22 -17.96
N PRO A 203 -11.09 3.17 -19.18
CA PRO A 203 -10.48 3.03 -20.50
C PRO A 203 -10.35 4.40 -21.21
N ASP A 204 -9.49 4.48 -22.22
CA ASP A 204 -9.54 5.47 -23.32
C ASP A 204 -8.71 6.76 -23.26
N LEU A 205 -7.68 6.85 -22.41
CA LEU A 205 -6.69 7.92 -22.56
C LEU A 205 -5.28 7.35 -22.53
N ARG A 206 -4.45 7.77 -23.49
CA ARG A 206 -2.99 7.55 -23.55
C ARG A 206 -2.27 8.27 -22.39
N LYS A 207 -2.72 8.06 -21.14
CA LYS A 207 -2.12 8.63 -19.93
C LYS A 207 -1.09 7.65 -19.38
N LEU A 208 0.07 8.19 -19.07
CA LEU A 208 1.31 7.47 -18.81
C LEU A 208 1.15 6.37 -17.74
N THR A 209 1.87 5.26 -17.96
CA THR A 209 2.13 4.17 -17.02
C THR A 209 2.69 4.68 -15.68
N LEU A 210 3.42 5.80 -15.74
CA LEU A 210 3.97 6.59 -14.65
C LEU A 210 3.55 8.05 -14.84
N PHE A 211 2.77 8.61 -13.91
CA PHE A 211 2.44 10.04 -13.92
C PHE A 211 3.07 10.74 -12.72
N CYS A 212 3.87 11.79 -12.95
CA CYS A 212 4.54 12.56 -11.92
C CYS A 212 4.33 14.04 -12.19
N ALA A 213 3.52 14.72 -11.37
CA ALA A 213 3.41 16.16 -11.40
C ALA A 213 4.49 16.75 -10.47
N GLY A 214 5.35 17.61 -11.03
CA GLY A 214 6.37 18.37 -10.29
C GLY A 214 5.82 19.69 -9.77
#